data_AF-A0A257NDF4-F1
#
_entry.id   AF-A0A257NDF4-F1
#
_cell.length_a   1.000
_cell.length_b   1.000
_cell.length_c   1.000
_cell.angle_alpha   90.00
_cell.angle_beta   90.00
_cell.angle_gamma   90.00
#
_symmetry.space_group_name_H-M   'P 1'
#
loop_
_entity.id
_entity.type
_entity.pdbx_description
1 polymer ?
#
loop_
_entity_poly.entity_id
_entity_poly.type
_entity_poly.pdbx_seq_one_letter_code
_entity_poly.pdbx_strand_id
1 'polypeptide(L)'
;MTAPEALYQSTLSSLKLRARGKVRDIYDIDDKYMLIVTTDRLSAFDVILPDPIPGKGRVLTRISNFWFKKLQTIIPNHLADIPF
;
A
#
# COMPACT_ATOMS: atom_id res chain seq x y z
N MET A 1 -5.38 -10.08 23.74
CA MET A 1 -5.64 -9.46 22.43
C MET A 1 -4.84 -10.23 21.40
N THR A 2 -5.49 -10.89 20.45
CA THR A 2 -4.79 -11.62 19.37
C THR A 2 -4.13 -10.62 18.43
N ALA A 3 -2.91 -10.93 17.96
CA ALA A 3 -2.26 -10.13 16.93
C ALA A 3 -3.15 -10.11 15.67
N PRO A 4 -3.23 -8.98 14.95
CA PRO A 4 -3.98 -8.93 13.70
C PRO A 4 -3.41 -9.95 12.71
N GLU A 5 -4.27 -10.55 11.90
CA GLU A 5 -3.83 -11.44 10.81
C GLU A 5 -3.04 -10.64 9.78
N ALA A 6 -1.94 -11.23 9.27
CA ALA A 6 -1.08 -10.56 8.31
C ALA A 6 -1.69 -10.55 6.91
N LEU A 7 -1.67 -9.39 6.24
CA LEU A 7 -2.09 -9.27 4.85
C LEU A 7 -0.94 -9.65 3.89
N TYR A 8 -0.95 -10.87 3.35
CA TYR A 8 0.04 -11.31 2.34
C TYR A 8 -0.23 -10.71 0.96
N GLN A 9 -1.48 -10.71 0.55
CA GLN A 9 -1.94 -10.09 -0.69
C GLN A 9 -3.40 -9.68 -0.53
N SER A 10 -3.77 -8.62 -1.20
CA SER A 10 -5.15 -8.20 -1.35
C SER A 10 -5.83 -8.93 -2.50
N THR A 11 -7.14 -9.12 -2.37
CA THR A 11 -7.99 -9.64 -3.45
C THR A 11 -9.28 -8.82 -3.45
N LEU A 12 -9.40 -7.91 -4.41
CA LEU A 12 -10.58 -7.08 -4.60
C LEU A 12 -11.25 -7.51 -5.91
N SER A 13 -12.42 -8.14 -5.84
CA SER A 13 -13.14 -8.63 -7.03
C SER A 13 -13.75 -7.50 -7.88
N SER A 14 -13.98 -6.33 -7.27
CA SER A 14 -14.56 -5.16 -7.93
C SER A 14 -13.57 -4.33 -8.73
N LEU A 15 -12.26 -4.55 -8.56
CA LEU A 15 -11.22 -3.77 -9.23
C LEU A 15 -10.26 -4.69 -10.01
N LYS A 16 -9.82 -4.23 -11.17
CA LYS A 16 -8.82 -4.95 -11.95
C LYS A 16 -7.46 -4.84 -11.27
N LEU A 17 -6.86 -5.98 -10.94
CA LEU A 17 -5.48 -6.03 -10.48
C LEU A 17 -4.55 -5.62 -11.62
N ARG A 18 -3.83 -4.52 -11.44
CA ARG A 18 -2.86 -4.00 -12.42
C ARG A 18 -1.52 -4.70 -12.27
N ALA A 19 -1.01 -4.79 -11.04
CA ALA A 19 0.29 -5.37 -10.74
C ALA A 19 0.43 -5.78 -9.28
N ARG A 20 1.29 -6.76 -9.00
CA ARG A 20 1.80 -7.04 -7.67
C ARG A 20 3.32 -6.84 -7.64
N GLY A 21 3.76 -5.88 -6.83
CA GLY A 21 5.17 -5.73 -6.48
C GLY A 21 5.53 -6.54 -5.24
N LYS A 22 6.78 -6.41 -4.78
CA LYS A 22 7.28 -7.13 -3.59
C LYS A 22 6.41 -6.90 -2.35
N VAL A 23 5.98 -5.66 -2.13
CA VAL A 23 5.25 -5.25 -0.91
C VAL A 23 3.94 -4.50 -1.15
N ARG A 24 3.57 -4.25 -2.41
CA ARG A 24 2.34 -3.51 -2.77
C ARG A 24 1.58 -4.25 -3.86
N ASP A 25 0.26 -4.22 -3.75
CA ASP A 25 -0.65 -4.62 -4.82
C ASP A 25 -1.32 -3.35 -5.38
N ILE A 26 -1.41 -3.23 -6.69
CA ILE A 26 -1.90 -2.04 -7.39
C ILE A 26 -3.12 -2.44 -8.20
N TYR A 27 -4.21 -1.69 -8.05
CA TYR A 27 -5.46 -1.88 -8.79
C TYR A 27 -5.77 -0.63 -9.63
N ASP A 28 -6.32 -0.86 -10.81
CA ASP A 28 -6.89 0.20 -11.64
C ASP A 28 -8.26 0.58 -11.08
N ILE A 29 -8.50 1.88 -10.85
CA ILE A 29 -9.84 2.42 -10.58
C ILE A 29 -10.45 2.90 -11.90
N ASP A 30 -9.74 3.78 -12.60
CA ASP A 30 -10.07 4.28 -13.94
C ASP A 30 -8.79 4.80 -14.64
N ASP A 31 -8.94 5.55 -15.74
CA ASP A 31 -7.82 6.10 -16.51
C ASP A 31 -6.98 7.14 -15.74
N LYS A 32 -7.50 7.69 -14.63
CA LYS A 32 -6.85 8.75 -13.83
C LYS A 32 -6.38 8.25 -12.47
N TYR A 33 -7.08 7.29 -11.86
CA TYR A 33 -6.86 6.88 -10.49
C TYR A 33 -6.44 5.41 -10.36
N MET A 34 -5.57 5.15 -9.39
CA MET A 34 -5.15 3.81 -8.98
C MET A 34 -5.27 3.66 -7.47
N LEU A 35 -5.58 2.44 -7.03
CA LEU A 35 -5.52 2.06 -5.63
C LEU A 35 -4.20 1.34 -5.36
N ILE A 36 -3.43 1.85 -4.40
CA ILE A 36 -2.18 1.23 -3.93
C ILE A 36 -2.42 0.60 -2.55
N VAL A 37 -2.40 -0.73 -2.48
CA VAL A 37 -2.53 -1.48 -1.23
C VAL A 37 -1.14 -1.89 -0.74
N THR A 38 -0.70 -1.34 0.39
CA THR A 38 0.53 -1.77 1.05
C THR A 38 0.27 -3.01 1.90
N THR A 39 0.91 -4.13 1.56
CA THR A 39 0.77 -5.42 2.25
C THR A 39 1.68 -5.51 3.48
N ASP A 40 1.54 -6.59 4.26
CA ASP A 40 2.42 -6.94 5.37
C ASP A 40 3.65 -7.74 4.93
N ARG A 41 3.78 -8.06 3.63
CA ARG A 41 4.99 -8.68 3.07
C ARG A 41 6.22 -7.81 3.29
N LEU A 42 7.34 -8.45 3.59
CA LEU A 42 8.65 -7.83 3.74
C LEU A 42 9.58 -8.40 2.67
N SER A 43 10.50 -7.58 2.16
CA SER A 43 11.52 -8.04 1.21
C SER A 43 12.91 -7.55 1.62
N ALA A 44 13.91 -8.41 1.48
CA ALA A 44 15.31 -8.11 1.69
C ALA A 44 16.15 -8.93 0.70
N PHE A 45 17.31 -8.42 0.30
CA PHE A 45 18.20 -9.08 -0.69
C PHE A 45 17.44 -9.49 -1.97
N ASP A 46 16.59 -8.59 -2.44
CA ASP A 46 15.69 -8.77 -3.57
C ASP A 46 14.63 -9.88 -3.51
N VAL A 47 14.52 -10.60 -2.40
CA VAL A 47 13.55 -11.70 -2.19
C VAL A 47 12.45 -11.26 -1.24
N ILE A 48 11.21 -11.75 -1.47
CA ILE A 48 10.10 -11.61 -0.53
C ILE A 48 10.28 -12.68 0.56
N LEU A 49 10.32 -12.26 1.82
CA LEU A 49 10.48 -13.18 2.95
C LEU A 49 9.17 -13.95 3.21
N PRO A 50 9.24 -15.20 3.69
CA PRO A 50 8.06 -16.02 3.95
C PRO A 50 7.20 -15.45 5.09
N ASP A 51 7.84 -14.87 6.10
CA ASP A 51 7.15 -14.33 7.28
C ASP A 51 6.84 -12.84 7.10
N PRO A 52 5.55 -12.45 7.06
CA PRO A 52 5.16 -11.05 7.03
C PRO A 52 5.24 -10.43 8.42
N ILE A 53 5.16 -9.09 8.48
CA ILE A 53 5.03 -8.36 9.74
C ILE A 53 3.58 -7.86 9.86
N PRO A 54 2.72 -8.48 10.69
CA PRO A 54 1.33 -8.10 10.79
C PRO A 54 1.14 -6.61 11.12
N GLY A 55 0.32 -5.91 10.33
CA GLY A 55 0.04 -4.49 10.51
C GLY A 55 1.09 -3.53 9.97
N LYS A 56 2.21 -4.02 9.43
CA LYS A 56 3.25 -3.18 8.79
C LYS A 56 2.66 -2.32 7.68
N GLY A 57 1.84 -2.91 6.80
CA GLY A 57 1.23 -2.20 5.67
C GLY A 57 0.43 -0.99 6.13
N ARG A 58 -0.35 -1.14 7.22
CA ARG A 58 -1.11 -0.06 7.83
C ARG A 58 -0.21 1.07 8.35
N VAL A 59 0.85 0.73 9.05
CA VAL A 59 1.81 1.72 9.60
C VAL A 59 2.51 2.48 8.47
N LEU A 60 3.00 1.76 7.46
CA LEU A 60 3.71 2.38 6.33
C LEU A 60 2.81 3.28 5.49
N THR A 61 1.54 2.92 5.28
CA THR A 61 0.55 3.79 4.63
C THR A 61 0.34 5.07 5.43
N ARG A 62 0.19 4.98 6.77
CA ARG A 62 0.03 6.17 7.63
C ARG A 62 1.26 7.09 7.61
N ILE A 63 2.46 6.53 7.65
CA ILE A 63 3.71 7.30 7.56
C ILE A 63 3.81 8.00 6.20
N SER A 64 3.48 7.30 5.11
CA SER A 64 3.49 7.89 3.77
C SER A 64 2.50 9.06 3.68
N ASN A 65 1.26 8.87 4.13
CA ASN A 65 0.23 9.93 4.14
C ASN A 65 0.65 11.14 4.98
N PHE A 66 1.31 10.93 6.13
CA PHE A 66 1.85 12.02 6.94
C PHE A 66 2.87 12.84 6.15
N TRP A 67 3.83 12.19 5.50
CA TRP A 67 4.88 12.90 4.74
C TRP A 67 4.34 13.57 3.48
N PHE A 68 3.42 12.92 2.75
CA PHE A 68 2.76 13.55 1.60
C PHE A 68 2.04 14.84 2.01
N LYS A 69 1.27 14.80 3.10
CA LYS A 69 0.62 16.00 3.64
C LYS A 69 1.63 17.05 4.10
N LYS A 70 2.71 16.65 4.77
CA LYS A 70 3.72 17.58 5.31
C LYS A 70 4.49 18.31 4.21
N LEU A 71 4.72 17.65 3.07
CA LEU A 71 5.56 18.15 1.99
C LEU A 71 4.76 18.65 0.77
N GLN A 72 3.43 18.64 0.83
CA GLN A 72 2.55 19.02 -0.28
C GLN A 72 2.80 20.44 -0.82
N THR A 73 3.30 21.36 0.01
CA THR A 73 3.62 22.74 -0.39
C THR A 73 5.02 22.89 -0.98
N ILE A 74 5.83 21.83 -0.92
CA ILE A 74 7.21 21.82 -1.42
C ILE A 74 7.24 21.13 -2.79
N ILE A 75 6.52 20.02 -2.94
CA ILE A 75 6.49 19.25 -4.19
C ILE A 75 5.13 18.57 -4.38
N PRO A 76 4.59 18.54 -5.63
CA PRO A 76 3.43 17.71 -5.95
C PRO A 76 3.70 16.23 -5.67
N ASN A 77 2.67 15.49 -5.28
CA ASN A 77 2.74 14.06 -5.08
C ASN A 77 1.52 13.37 -5.70
N HIS A 78 1.49 12.04 -5.68
CA HIS A 78 0.48 11.25 -6.39
C HIS A 78 -0.80 10.97 -5.58
N LEU A 79 -0.91 11.43 -4.33
CA LEU A 79 -2.17 11.23 -3.59
C LEU A 79 -3.29 11.94 -4.33
N ALA A 80 -4.39 11.22 -4.54
CA ALA A 80 -5.60 11.84 -5.05
C ALA A 80 -6.14 12.80 -3.97
N ASP A 81 -6.61 13.98 -4.37
CA ASP A 81 -7.27 14.96 -3.50
C ASP A 81 -8.68 14.49 -3.04
N ILE A 82 -8.85 13.19 -2.78
CA ILE A 82 -10.08 12.54 -2.37
C ILE A 82 -10.02 12.32 -0.86
N PRO A 83 -11.04 12.77 -0.08
CA PRO A 83 -11.11 12.51 1.35
C PRO A 83 -11.14 11.00 1.67
N PHE A 84 -10.50 10.60 2.77
CA PHE A 84 -10.58 9.25 3.34
C PHE A 84 -11.73 9.12 4.34
#